data_AF-A0A9D5RNW9-F1
#
_entry.id   AF-A0A9D5RNW9-F1
#
_cell.length_a   1.000
_cell.length_b   1.000
_cell.length_c   1.000
_cell.angle_alpha   90.00
_cell.angle_beta   90.00
_cell.angle_gamma   90.00
#
_symmetry.space_group_name_H-M   'P 1'
#
loop_
_entity.id
_entity.type
_entity.pdbx_description
1 polymer ?
#
loop_
_entity_poly.entity_id
_entity_poly.type
_entity_poly.pdbx_seq_one_letter_code
_entity_poly.pdbx_strand_id
1 'polypeptide(L)'
;MYWKSRKIHIFILFMLPVAFSLLLIRCKPVIASSTALKGISAIKDNSTNMVYYKSGVVSNSTGGVNLIKKDKNKGTTKTLTKVDDKPFYLKDNYIYYTYNKAIYRIKTDGSNKKQLYTQQKTTRLNIIGLDAGYIYYTDYNDIGDVNKLIIRRIQVTGTKNTTIRELTDYNSDTYTLPVFCNNKIYYLTKVSRVKL
;
A
#
# COMPACT_ATOMS: atom_id res chain seq x y z
N MET A 1 -9.86 -77.00 -34.82
CA MET A 1 -8.58 -76.49 -34.27
C MET A 1 -8.62 -74.96 -34.33
N TYR A 2 -8.41 -74.29 -33.19
CA TYR A 2 -7.89 -72.92 -32.97
C TYR A 2 -7.79 -71.99 -34.20
N TRP A 3 -8.29 -70.75 -34.23
CA TRP A 3 -8.01 -69.69 -33.25
C TRP A 3 -8.97 -68.50 -33.36
N LYS A 4 -9.18 -67.88 -32.20
CA LYS A 4 -10.05 -66.74 -31.88
C LYS A 4 -9.35 -65.41 -32.16
N SER A 5 -10.17 -64.37 -32.37
CA SER A 5 -10.01 -63.03 -31.80
C SER A 5 -8.84 -62.15 -32.25
N ARG A 6 -9.12 -61.22 -33.17
CA ARG A 6 -8.60 -59.84 -33.12
C ARG A 6 -9.67 -58.84 -33.60
N LYS A 7 -10.69 -58.62 -32.78
CA LYS A 7 -11.44 -57.36 -32.75
C LYS A 7 -11.21 -56.76 -31.37
N ILE A 8 -11.28 -55.43 -31.28
CA ILE A 8 -10.91 -54.59 -30.14
C ILE A 8 -9.43 -54.28 -30.18
N HIS A 9 -9.05 -53.09 -30.66
CA HIS A 9 -7.94 -52.21 -30.23
C HIS A 9 -7.97 -50.89 -31.04
N ILE A 10 -9.15 -50.39 -31.42
CA ILE A 10 -9.31 -49.07 -32.06
C ILE A 10 -10.56 -48.38 -31.47
N PHE A 11 -10.65 -48.29 -30.16
CA PHE A 11 -11.73 -47.51 -29.51
C PHE A 11 -11.35 -46.93 -28.14
N ILE A 12 -10.05 -46.77 -27.85
CA ILE A 12 -9.55 -46.08 -26.64
C ILE A 12 -8.47 -45.06 -27.03
N LEU A 13 -8.75 -44.22 -28.02
CA LEU A 13 -7.87 -43.08 -28.34
C LEU A 13 -8.63 -41.80 -28.75
N PHE A 14 -9.95 -41.75 -28.49
CA PHE A 14 -10.80 -40.59 -28.80
C PHE A 14 -11.72 -40.19 -27.64
N MET A 15 -11.33 -40.50 -26.40
CA MET A 15 -12.03 -40.08 -25.18
C MET A 15 -11.09 -39.41 -24.17
N LEU A 16 -10.12 -38.62 -24.68
CA LEU A 16 -9.14 -37.92 -23.85
C LEU A 16 -8.84 -36.45 -24.24
N PRO A 17 -9.74 -35.71 -24.94
CA PRO A 17 -9.64 -34.24 -24.92
C PRO A 17 -10.81 -33.51 -24.23
N VAL A 18 -11.87 -34.18 -23.75
CA VAL A 18 -13.02 -33.46 -23.14
C VAL A 18 -12.84 -33.18 -21.64
N ALA A 19 -12.03 -33.99 -20.93
CA ALA A 19 -11.76 -33.76 -19.50
C ALA A 19 -10.71 -32.65 -19.24
N PHE A 20 -9.95 -32.22 -20.25
CA PHE A 20 -8.95 -31.16 -20.09
C PHE A 20 -9.50 -29.75 -20.37
N SER A 21 -10.69 -29.62 -20.98
CA SER A 21 -11.31 -28.32 -21.25
C SER A 21 -12.16 -27.77 -20.09
N LEU A 22 -12.41 -28.56 -19.03
CA LEU A 22 -13.11 -28.08 -17.82
C LEU A 22 -12.17 -27.59 -16.72
N LEU A 23 -10.85 -27.67 -16.93
CA LEU A 23 -9.84 -27.03 -16.09
C LEU A 23 -9.37 -25.69 -16.64
N LEU A 24 -10.17 -25.05 -17.51
CA LEU A 24 -10.10 -23.61 -17.71
C LEU A 24 -10.70 -22.92 -16.48
N ILE A 25 -9.89 -22.87 -15.44
CA ILE A 25 -9.63 -21.70 -14.61
C ILE A 25 -10.77 -20.68 -14.74
N ARG A 26 -11.77 -20.81 -13.85
CA ARG A 26 -12.48 -19.63 -13.36
C ARG A 26 -11.50 -18.81 -12.53
N CYS A 27 -10.45 -18.25 -13.14
CA CYS A 27 -9.87 -17.03 -12.61
C CYS A 27 -10.98 -16.02 -12.78
N LYS A 28 -11.72 -15.78 -11.69
CA LYS A 28 -12.44 -14.53 -11.55
C LYS A 28 -11.44 -13.45 -11.96
N PRO A 29 -11.80 -12.53 -12.87
CA PRO A 29 -10.91 -11.43 -13.21
C PRO A 29 -10.46 -10.83 -11.88
N VAL A 30 -9.14 -10.82 -11.64
CA VAL A 30 -8.58 -10.06 -10.53
C VAL A 30 -8.97 -8.63 -10.87
N ILE A 31 -10.02 -8.17 -10.19
CA ILE A 31 -10.64 -6.87 -10.38
C ILE A 31 -9.50 -5.87 -10.43
N ALA A 32 -9.49 -5.06 -11.49
CA ALA A 32 -8.51 -4.00 -11.72
C ALA A 32 -8.20 -3.32 -10.39
N SER A 33 -6.92 -3.26 -10.04
CA SER A 33 -6.46 -2.72 -8.76
C SER A 33 -7.13 -1.38 -8.51
N SER A 34 -7.95 -1.31 -7.46
CA SER A 34 -8.64 -0.07 -7.12
C SER A 34 -7.59 1.01 -6.87
N THR A 35 -7.78 2.19 -7.47
CA THR A 35 -6.86 3.32 -7.25
C THR A 35 -6.82 3.64 -5.76
N ALA A 36 -5.63 3.73 -5.19
CA ALA A 36 -5.49 4.06 -3.78
C ALA A 36 -6.11 5.45 -3.51
N LEU A 37 -6.97 5.53 -2.50
CA LEU A 37 -7.47 6.81 -2.02
C LEU A 37 -6.51 7.37 -0.98
N LYS A 38 -6.11 8.63 -1.12
CA LYS A 38 -5.28 9.35 -0.14
C LYS A 38 -6.16 10.24 0.72
N GLY A 39 -6.02 10.15 2.04
CA GLY A 39 -6.68 11.05 2.99
C GLY A 39 -5.67 11.75 3.86
N ILE A 40 -5.72 13.09 3.89
CA ILE A 40 -4.95 13.87 4.86
C ILE A 40 -5.63 13.78 6.22
N SER A 41 -6.95 13.99 6.29
CA SER A 41 -7.74 13.92 7.53
C SER A 41 -8.90 12.93 7.44
N ALA A 42 -9.44 12.70 6.25
CA ALA A 42 -10.52 11.75 6.02
C ALA A 42 -10.46 11.14 4.60
N ILE A 43 -11.04 9.95 4.46
CA ILE A 43 -11.32 9.26 3.20
C ILE A 43 -12.78 8.82 3.22
N LYS A 44 -13.51 9.11 2.15
CA LYS A 44 -14.85 8.56 1.90
C LYS A 44 -14.73 7.40 0.92
N ASP A 45 -15.18 6.23 1.34
CA ASP A 45 -15.33 5.07 0.48
C ASP A 45 -16.80 4.97 0.04
N ASN A 46 -17.08 5.44 -1.17
CA ASN A 46 -18.43 5.44 -1.72
C ASN A 46 -18.94 4.02 -1.99
N SER A 47 -18.06 3.04 -2.21
CA SER A 47 -18.46 1.67 -2.53
C SER A 47 -19.10 0.96 -1.32
N THR A 48 -18.64 1.30 -0.12
CA THR A 48 -19.13 0.74 1.15
C THR A 48 -19.95 1.74 1.98
N ASN A 49 -20.13 2.97 1.48
CA ASN A 49 -20.69 4.12 2.20
C ASN A 49 -20.04 4.35 3.58
N MET A 50 -18.73 4.12 3.67
CA MET A 50 -17.94 4.30 4.88
C MET A 50 -17.13 5.60 4.83
N VAL A 51 -16.86 6.18 5.99
CA VAL A 51 -15.90 7.27 6.16
C VAL A 51 -14.83 6.83 7.14
N TYR A 52 -13.57 7.02 6.77
CA TYR A 52 -12.42 6.83 7.63
C TYR A 52 -11.83 8.20 7.93
N TYR A 53 -11.62 8.54 9.20
CA TYR A 53 -11.11 9.86 9.57
C TYR A 53 -10.27 9.82 10.84
N LYS A 54 -9.36 10.79 10.97
CA LYS A 54 -8.56 10.98 12.18
C LYS A 54 -9.33 11.84 13.19
N SER A 55 -9.24 11.48 14.46
CA SER A 55 -9.89 12.20 15.56
C SER A 55 -9.05 12.13 16.83
N GLY A 56 -9.02 13.24 17.57
CA GLY A 56 -8.24 13.40 18.79
C GLY A 56 -7.23 14.53 18.67
N VAL A 57 -6.64 14.90 19.80
CA VAL A 57 -5.63 15.96 19.89
C VAL A 57 -4.25 15.33 19.74
N VAL A 58 -3.43 15.89 18.87
CA VAL A 58 -2.01 15.54 18.78
C VAL A 58 -1.33 16.12 20.03
N SER A 59 -0.98 15.28 21.00
CA SER A 59 -0.13 15.72 22.11
C SER A 59 1.33 15.65 21.67
N ASN A 60 2.12 16.67 22.02
CA ASN A 60 3.55 16.78 21.71
C ASN A 60 4.39 15.58 22.23
N SER A 61 3.81 14.77 23.12
CA SER A 61 4.36 13.55 23.68
C SER A 61 3.60 12.32 23.16
N THR A 62 4.06 11.72 22.05
CA THR A 62 3.76 10.33 21.61
C THR A 62 2.28 9.94 21.35
N GLY A 63 1.33 10.85 21.50
CA GLY A 63 -0.10 10.59 21.38
C GLY A 63 -0.57 10.65 19.93
N GLY A 64 -0.39 9.56 19.18
CA GLY A 64 -1.03 9.44 17.86
C GLY A 64 -2.54 9.64 17.97
N VAL A 65 -3.16 10.10 16.88
CA VAL A 65 -4.61 10.32 16.79
C VAL A 65 -5.34 9.02 16.49
N ASN A 66 -6.62 8.95 16.87
CA ASN A 66 -7.44 7.78 16.56
C ASN A 66 -7.84 7.80 15.09
N LEU A 67 -7.61 6.70 14.38
CA LEU A 67 -8.23 6.44 13.10
C LEU A 67 -9.58 5.76 13.36
N ILE A 68 -10.65 6.45 12.97
CA ILE A 68 -12.04 6.05 13.19
C ILE A 68 -12.69 5.69 11.86
N LYS A 69 -13.50 4.63 11.88
CA LYS A 69 -14.44 4.27 10.81
C LYS A 69 -15.84 4.68 11.22
N LYS A 70 -16.61 5.27 10.30
CA LYS A 70 -18.03 5.58 10.45
C LYS A 70 -18.84 4.99 9.31
N ASP A 71 -19.91 4.29 9.66
CA ASP A 71 -20.96 3.87 8.73
C ASP A 71 -21.91 5.05 8.51
N LYS A 72 -22.05 5.51 7.26
CA LYS A 72 -22.91 6.66 6.95
C LYS A 72 -24.40 6.33 6.98
N ASN A 73 -24.79 5.07 6.80
CA ASN A 73 -26.19 4.66 6.87
C ASN A 73 -26.66 4.58 8.32
N LYS A 74 -25.82 4.01 9.19
CA LYS A 74 -26.17 3.75 10.60
C LYS A 74 -25.72 4.86 11.55
N GLY A 75 -24.81 5.73 11.11
CA GLY A 75 -24.17 6.74 11.95
C GLY A 75 -23.16 6.19 12.96
N THR A 76 -23.04 4.86 13.09
CA THR A 76 -22.19 4.18 14.06
C THR A 76 -20.71 4.36 13.76
N THR A 77 -19.91 4.56 14.81
CA THR A 77 -18.45 4.74 14.72
C THR A 77 -17.69 3.62 15.43
N LYS A 78 -16.51 3.28 14.91
CA LYS A 78 -15.56 2.34 15.54
C LYS A 78 -14.14 2.89 15.42
N THR A 79 -13.42 2.93 16.54
CA THR A 79 -11.97 3.20 16.52
C THR A 79 -11.23 1.97 15.99
N LEU A 80 -10.40 2.16 14.96
CA LEU A 80 -9.60 1.09 14.35
C LEU A 80 -8.23 0.97 15.02
N THR A 81 -7.50 2.08 15.15
CA THR A 81 -6.14 2.11 15.70
C THR A 81 -5.67 3.54 15.96
N LYS A 82 -4.45 3.70 16.48
CA LYS A 82 -3.73 4.99 16.56
C LYS A 82 -2.81 5.17 15.35
N VAL A 83 -2.72 6.40 14.86
CA VAL A 83 -1.93 6.79 13.70
C VAL A 83 -1.18 8.10 13.98
N ASP A 84 -0.07 8.33 13.28
CA ASP A 84 0.58 9.65 13.27
C ASP A 84 -0.34 10.69 12.60
N ASP A 85 -0.11 11.97 12.88
CA ASP A 85 -0.76 13.05 12.13
C ASP A 85 -0.15 13.25 10.73
N LYS A 86 -0.29 12.21 9.91
CA LYS A 86 0.18 12.15 8.52
C LYS A 86 -0.94 11.62 7.62
N PRO A 87 -0.80 11.74 6.29
CA PRO A 87 -1.75 11.12 5.38
C PRO A 87 -1.79 9.59 5.56
N PHE A 88 -2.98 9.02 5.38
CA PHE A 88 -3.20 7.59 5.30
C PHE A 88 -3.85 7.25 3.96
N TYR A 89 -3.80 5.97 3.59
CA TYR A 89 -4.25 5.51 2.28
C TYR A 89 -5.19 4.33 2.43
N LEU A 90 -6.27 4.31 1.64
CA LEU A 90 -7.21 3.20 1.56
C LEU A 90 -7.04 2.52 0.20
N LYS A 91 -6.78 1.21 0.20
CA LYS A 91 -6.69 0.39 -1.02
C LYS A 91 -7.05 -1.06 -0.72
N ASP A 92 -7.89 -1.67 -1.56
CA ASP A 92 -8.23 -3.11 -1.52
C ASP A 92 -8.59 -3.62 -0.11
N ASN A 93 -9.47 -2.92 0.60
CA ASN A 93 -9.90 -3.18 2.00
C ASN A 93 -8.80 -3.07 3.08
N TYR A 94 -7.66 -2.48 2.76
CA TYR A 94 -6.62 -2.15 3.72
C TYR A 94 -6.43 -0.65 3.85
N ILE A 95 -6.15 -0.23 5.08
CA ILE A 95 -5.69 1.12 5.39
C ILE A 95 -4.19 1.04 5.68
N TYR A 96 -3.43 1.87 4.99
CA TYR A 96 -1.98 2.01 5.12
C TYR A 96 -1.67 3.34 5.76
N TYR A 97 -0.83 3.31 6.79
CA TYR A 97 -0.58 4.48 7.63
C TYR A 97 0.77 4.37 8.31
N THR A 98 1.24 5.49 8.84
CA THR A 98 2.43 5.54 9.68
C THR A 98 2.03 5.71 11.14
N TYR A 99 2.76 5.05 12.02
CA TYR A 99 2.66 5.24 13.46
C TYR A 99 4.01 4.94 14.09
N ASN A 100 4.49 5.77 15.02
CA ASN A 100 5.74 5.52 15.77
C ASN A 100 6.93 5.09 14.89
N LYS A 101 7.20 5.84 13.80
CA LYS A 101 8.31 5.58 12.85
C LYS A 101 8.22 4.23 12.09
N ALA A 102 7.03 3.65 12.02
CA ALA A 102 6.77 2.44 11.27
C ALA A 102 5.62 2.62 10.28
N ILE A 103 5.66 1.85 9.19
CA ILE A 103 4.55 1.72 8.24
C ILE A 103 3.75 0.49 8.63
N TYR A 104 2.45 0.67 8.76
CA TYR A 104 1.49 -0.38 9.05
C TYR A 104 0.46 -0.52 7.93
N ARG A 105 -0.16 -1.68 7.90
CA ARG A 105 -1.47 -1.87 7.28
C ARG A 105 -2.44 -2.49 8.29
N ILE A 106 -3.73 -2.22 8.13
CA ILE A 106 -4.81 -2.82 8.89
C ILE A 106 -6.01 -3.02 7.96
N LYS A 107 -6.80 -4.09 8.13
CA LYS A 107 -8.05 -4.22 7.37
C LYS A 107 -9.05 -3.14 7.80
N THR A 108 -9.97 -2.78 6.91
CA THR A 108 -11.05 -1.81 7.18
C THR A 108 -12.04 -2.24 8.27
N ASP A 109 -11.99 -3.49 8.73
CA ASP A 109 -12.73 -3.99 9.89
C ASP A 109 -11.96 -3.87 11.23
N GLY A 110 -10.68 -3.50 11.17
CA GLY A 110 -9.75 -3.41 12.31
C GLY A 110 -8.93 -4.67 12.57
N SER A 111 -9.13 -5.74 11.81
CA SER A 111 -8.37 -6.98 11.93
C SER A 111 -7.06 -6.95 11.11
N ASN A 112 -6.22 -7.98 11.30
CA ASN A 112 -4.99 -8.20 10.52
C ASN A 112 -4.06 -6.98 10.46
N LYS A 113 -3.92 -6.27 11.59
CA LYS A 113 -2.91 -5.21 11.72
C LYS A 113 -1.53 -5.83 11.58
N LYS A 114 -0.73 -5.30 10.66
CA LYS A 114 0.63 -5.78 10.38
C LYS A 114 1.58 -4.61 10.22
N GLN A 115 2.73 -4.68 10.90
CA GLN A 115 3.87 -3.81 10.64
C GLN A 115 4.57 -4.29 9.36
N LEU A 116 4.78 -3.37 8.41
CA LEU A 116 5.43 -3.67 7.13
C LEU A 116 6.89 -3.22 7.14
N TYR A 117 7.17 -2.12 7.82
CA TYR A 117 8.50 -1.54 7.89
C TYR A 117 8.66 -0.77 9.19
N THR A 118 9.87 -0.78 9.76
CA THR A 118 10.24 0.11 10.86
C THR A 118 11.56 0.77 10.53
N GLN A 119 11.64 2.06 10.82
CA GLN A 119 12.86 2.83 10.67
C GLN A 119 13.73 2.65 11.92
N GLN A 120 15.01 2.33 11.74
CA GLN A 120 15.93 2.11 12.87
C GLN A 120 16.64 3.38 13.35
N LYS A 121 16.93 4.33 12.46
CA LYS A 121 17.88 5.42 12.77
C LYS A 121 17.26 6.81 12.96
N THR A 122 16.14 7.17 12.32
CA THR A 122 15.70 8.59 12.29
C THR A 122 14.19 8.85 12.27
N THR A 123 13.86 10.15 12.28
CA THR A 123 12.71 10.84 12.88
C THR A 123 11.44 10.87 12.04
N ARG A 124 11.53 10.85 10.70
CA ARG A 124 10.39 11.15 9.83
C ARG A 124 10.21 10.11 8.72
N LEU A 125 9.05 9.47 8.73
CA LEU A 125 8.61 8.48 7.75
C LEU A 125 7.25 8.93 7.22
N ASN A 126 7.09 9.03 5.89
CA ASN A 126 5.81 9.41 5.25
C ASN A 126 5.50 8.51 4.06
N ILE A 127 4.26 8.03 3.97
CA ILE A 127 3.77 7.35 2.76
C ILE A 127 3.39 8.42 1.73
N ILE A 128 4.00 8.34 0.54
CA ILE A 128 3.76 9.30 -0.55
C ILE A 128 2.84 8.76 -1.63
N GLY A 129 2.69 7.43 -1.74
CA GLY A 129 1.78 6.81 -2.70
C GLY A 129 1.72 5.29 -2.61
N LEU A 130 0.71 4.70 -3.25
CA LEU A 130 0.54 3.25 -3.39
C LEU A 130 0.20 2.92 -4.84
N ASP A 131 0.95 1.99 -5.43
CA ASP A 131 0.66 1.49 -6.77
C ASP A 131 1.25 0.10 -6.99
N ALA A 132 0.62 -0.71 -7.86
CA ALA A 132 1.13 -2.00 -8.33
C ALA A 132 1.66 -2.94 -7.23
N GLY A 133 1.00 -2.97 -6.06
CA GLY A 133 1.41 -3.81 -4.93
C GLY A 133 2.59 -3.26 -4.11
N TYR A 134 2.98 -1.99 -4.32
CA TYR A 134 4.01 -1.29 -3.57
C TYR A 134 3.47 -0.09 -2.79
N ILE A 135 4.14 0.19 -1.68
CA ILE A 135 4.01 1.42 -0.90
C ILE A 135 5.25 2.24 -1.17
N TYR A 136 5.07 3.43 -1.68
CA TYR A 136 6.13 4.42 -1.89
C TYR A 136 6.18 5.33 -0.69
N TYR A 137 7.37 5.54 -0.15
CA TYR A 137 7.52 6.30 1.08
C TYR A 137 8.84 7.04 1.12
N THR A 138 8.87 8.10 1.91
CA THR A 138 10.09 8.83 2.22
C THR A 138 10.65 8.38 3.55
N ASP A 139 11.94 8.14 3.54
CA ASP A 139 12.79 7.88 4.69
C ASP A 139 13.73 9.09 4.81
N TYR A 140 13.62 9.80 5.93
CA TYR A 140 14.37 11.02 6.16
C TYR A 140 15.42 10.79 7.25
N ASN A 141 16.68 11.02 6.91
CA ASN A 141 17.82 10.73 7.76
C ASN A 141 18.47 12.03 8.25
N ASP A 142 18.02 12.53 9.40
CA ASP A 142 18.69 13.58 10.17
C ASP A 142 19.86 12.98 10.94
N ILE A 143 21.03 12.83 10.31
CA ILE A 143 22.27 12.53 11.02
C ILE A 143 23.23 13.70 10.77
N GLY A 144 23.35 14.59 11.75
CA GLY A 144 24.19 15.80 11.65
C GLY A 144 23.60 16.85 10.69
N ASP A 145 24.49 17.54 9.95
CA ASP A 145 24.14 18.66 9.06
C ASP A 145 23.66 18.25 7.65
N VAL A 146 23.57 16.95 7.37
CA VAL A 146 23.25 16.44 6.04
C VAL A 146 21.80 15.96 5.99
N ASN A 147 20.92 16.83 5.49
CA ASN A 147 19.51 16.50 5.26
C ASN A 147 19.39 15.54 4.06
N LYS A 148 19.36 14.23 4.34
CA LYS A 148 19.20 13.21 3.30
C LYS A 148 17.75 12.73 3.24
N LEU A 149 17.10 12.97 2.09
CA LEU A 149 15.80 12.39 1.77
C LEU A 149 15.99 11.16 0.88
N ILE A 150 15.51 10.01 1.34
CA ILE A 150 15.53 8.76 0.59
C ILE A 150 14.10 8.41 0.20
N ILE A 151 13.88 8.20 -1.09
CA ILE A 151 12.62 7.69 -1.62
C ILE A 151 12.78 6.18 -1.78
N ARG A 152 11.90 5.43 -1.12
CA ARG A 152 11.91 3.96 -1.11
C ARG A 152 10.56 3.41 -1.54
N ARG A 153 10.55 2.13 -1.85
CA ARG A 153 9.32 1.33 -1.92
C ARG A 153 9.44 0.03 -1.15
N ILE A 154 8.32 -0.45 -0.65
CA ILE A 154 8.19 -1.78 -0.03
C ILE A 154 6.94 -2.46 -0.58
N GLN A 155 6.97 -3.78 -0.78
CA GLN A 155 5.75 -4.49 -1.19
C GLN A 155 4.70 -4.39 -0.08
N VAL A 156 3.42 -4.36 -0.45
CA VAL A 156 2.30 -4.29 0.50
C VAL A 156 2.25 -5.48 1.47
N THR A 157 2.93 -6.57 1.14
CA THR A 157 3.16 -7.76 1.98
C THR A 157 4.16 -7.51 3.12
N GLY A 158 4.96 -6.45 3.03
CA GLY A 158 6.07 -6.14 3.93
C GLY A 158 7.40 -6.75 3.48
N THR A 159 7.45 -7.33 2.29
CA THR A 159 8.67 -7.93 1.71
C THR A 159 9.36 -6.96 0.75
N LYS A 160 10.65 -7.18 0.48
CA LYS A 160 11.43 -6.47 -0.55
C LYS A 160 11.35 -4.95 -0.45
N ASN A 161 12.07 -4.41 0.54
CA ASN A 161 12.31 -2.98 0.63
C ASN A 161 13.45 -2.58 -0.33
N THR A 162 13.22 -1.56 -1.15
CA THR A 162 14.19 -1.13 -2.17
C THR A 162 14.25 0.39 -2.20
N THR A 163 15.48 0.92 -2.22
CA THR A 163 15.73 2.34 -2.49
C THR A 163 15.45 2.65 -3.97
N ILE A 164 14.64 3.68 -4.22
CA ILE A 164 14.38 4.20 -5.57
C ILE A 164 15.34 5.33 -5.88
N ARG A 165 15.49 6.27 -4.93
CA ARG A 165 16.31 7.46 -5.11
C ARG A 165 16.83 7.96 -3.78
N GLU A 166 18.05 8.48 -3.81
CA GLU A 166 18.64 9.22 -2.70
C GLU A 166 18.84 10.68 -3.13
N LEU A 167 18.46 11.61 -2.27
CA LEU A 167 18.61 13.06 -2.45
C LEU A 167 19.46 13.59 -1.30
N THR A 168 20.69 13.99 -1.60
CA THR A 168 21.72 14.40 -0.62
C THR A 168 21.69 15.88 -0.27
N ASP A 169 21.00 16.71 -1.08
CA ASP A 169 20.89 18.16 -0.92
C ASP A 169 19.44 18.61 -0.70
N TYR A 170 18.64 17.78 -0.03
CA TYR A 170 17.23 18.07 0.18
C TYR A 170 17.07 19.11 1.28
N ASN A 171 16.50 20.27 0.93
CA ASN A 171 16.21 21.31 1.92
C ASN A 171 14.93 20.97 2.71
N SER A 172 15.11 20.49 3.94
CA SER A 172 14.00 20.16 4.83
C SER A 172 13.20 21.37 5.29
N ASP A 173 13.74 22.59 5.18
CA ASP A 173 13.06 23.85 5.54
C ASP A 173 11.91 24.18 4.60
N THR A 174 11.89 23.62 3.39
CA THR A 174 10.82 23.87 2.42
C THR A 174 9.61 22.95 2.60
N TYR A 175 9.68 21.99 3.53
CA TYR A 175 8.62 21.03 3.89
C TYR A 175 7.89 20.33 2.72
N THR A 176 8.40 20.41 1.49
CA THR A 176 7.68 19.94 0.30
C THR A 176 7.97 18.48 0.07
N LEU A 177 7.10 17.62 0.63
CA LEU A 177 7.19 16.18 0.45
C LEU A 177 7.02 15.79 -1.03
N PRO A 178 7.72 14.75 -1.52
CA PRO A 178 7.47 14.18 -2.82
C PRO A 178 6.00 13.81 -3.02
N VAL A 179 5.51 14.04 -4.24
CA VAL A 179 4.15 13.72 -4.65
C VAL A 179 4.18 12.52 -5.58
N PHE A 180 3.42 11.48 -5.23
CA PHE A 180 3.15 10.37 -6.14
C PHE A 180 1.85 10.65 -6.91
N CYS A 181 1.94 10.72 -8.24
CA CYS A 181 0.78 10.93 -9.11
C CYS A 181 1.02 10.28 -10.47
N ASN A 182 0.01 9.63 -11.04
CA ASN A 182 0.07 8.97 -12.36
C ASN A 182 1.30 8.05 -12.51
N ASN A 183 1.56 7.24 -11.48
CA ASN A 183 2.70 6.32 -11.40
C ASN A 183 4.08 7.01 -11.56
N LYS A 184 4.16 8.29 -11.22
CA LYS A 184 5.40 9.08 -11.21
C LYS A 184 5.58 9.75 -9.85
N ILE A 185 6.84 9.96 -9.48
CA ILE A 185 7.20 10.67 -8.25
C ILE A 185 7.78 12.02 -8.66
N TYR A 186 7.16 13.09 -8.17
CA TYR A 186 7.60 14.46 -8.36
C TYR A 186 8.18 14.97 -7.05
N TYR A 187 9.33 15.64 -7.11
CA TYR A 187 9.99 16.22 -5.96
C TYR A 187 10.76 17.47 -6.40
N LEU A 188 10.92 18.41 -5.48
CA LEU A 188 11.73 19.60 -5.72
C LEU A 188 13.19 19.30 -5.33
N THR A 189 14.11 19.75 -6.17
CA THR A 189 15.54 19.79 -5.84
C THR A 189 15.95 21.24 -5.63
N LYS A 190 17.00 21.46 -4.83
CA LYS A 190 17.63 22.78 -4.77
C LYS A 190 18.07 23.15 -6.18
N VAL A 191 17.50 24.21 -6.74
CA VAL A 191 17.98 24.78 -8.00
C VAL A 191 19.37 25.33 -7.70
N SER A 192 20.42 24.71 -8.22
CA SER A 192 21.72 25.35 -8.27
C SER A 192 21.51 26.64 -9.05
N ARG A 193 21.67 27.79 -8.39
CA ARG A 193 21.71 29.09 -9.07
C ARG A 193 22.76 28.97 -10.17
N VAL A 194 22.34 29.01 -11.43
CA VAL A 194 23.26 29.26 -12.53
C VAL A 194 23.83 30.64 -12.24
N LYS A 195 25.12 30.71 -11.89
CA LYS A 195 25.84 31.97 -11.93
C LYS A 195 25.87 32.37 -13.41
N LEU A 196 25.17 33.46 -13.75
CA LEU A 196 25.43 34.20 -14.98
C LEU A 196 26.81 34.84 -14.89
#